data_AF-A0A485PR25-F1
#
_entry.id   AF-A0A485PR25-F1
#
_cell.length_a   1.000
_cell.length_b   1.000
_cell.length_c   1.000
_cell.angle_alpha   90.00
_cell.angle_beta   90.00
_cell.angle_gamma   90.00
#
_symmetry.space_group_name_H-M   'P 1'
#
loop_
_entity.id
_entity.type
_entity.pdbx_description
1 polymer ?
#
loop_
_entity_poly.entity_id
_entity_poly.type
_entity_poly.pdbx_seq_one_letter_code
_entity_poly.pdbx_strand_id
1 'polypeptide(L)'
;YLYLPSKGLAPGYKYKCREEDAKACARRQPQLRPPPPDPEKADHERQVLFPGLQNETLGATHLAEFHQLEGIVADHDCTLGHLRAVMRQFFTKPGIT
;
A
#
# COMPACT_ATOMS: atom_id res chain seq x y z
N TYR A 1 1.22 -3.77 -11.96
CA TYR A 1 0.56 -3.25 -13.17
C TYR A 1 0.67 -1.74 -13.18
N LEU A 2 1.41 -1.18 -14.14
CA LEU A 2 1.61 0.26 -14.27
C LEU A 2 0.34 0.88 -14.85
N TYR A 3 -0.30 1.76 -14.08
CA TYR A 3 -1.46 2.53 -14.52
C TYR A 3 -0.95 3.64 -15.46
N LEU A 4 -1.29 3.59 -16.74
CA LEU A 4 -1.08 4.71 -17.66
C LEU A 4 -2.23 5.71 -17.47
N PRO A 5 -1.95 7.00 -17.21
CA PRO A 5 -3.00 7.94 -16.85
C PRO A 5 -3.89 8.28 -18.05
N SER A 6 -5.21 8.11 -17.86
CA SER A 6 -6.23 8.75 -18.69
C SER A 6 -6.21 10.27 -18.47
N LYS A 7 -6.58 11.02 -19.51
CA LYS A 7 -6.54 12.48 -19.58
C LYS A 7 -7.25 13.13 -18.37
N GLY A 8 -6.53 14.01 -17.65
CA GLY A 8 -7.06 14.78 -16.52
C GLY A 8 -6.25 14.68 -15.22
N LEU A 9 -5.25 13.80 -15.15
CA LEU A 9 -4.42 13.64 -13.95
C LEU A 9 -3.38 14.76 -13.78
N ALA A 10 -2.97 14.99 -12.52
CA ALA A 10 -1.84 15.84 -12.11
C ALA A 10 -0.64 15.71 -13.08
N PRO A 11 0.22 16.74 -13.24
CA PRO A 11 1.20 16.85 -14.34
C PRO A 11 2.23 15.72 -14.47
N GLY A 12 2.14 14.67 -13.65
CA GLY A 12 2.99 13.51 -13.63
C GLY A 12 4.40 13.90 -13.22
N TYR A 13 5.25 12.90 -13.06
CA TYR A 13 6.68 13.18 -12.98
C TYR A 13 7.23 13.38 -14.39
N LYS A 14 8.07 14.40 -14.58
CA LYS A 14 8.70 14.73 -15.88
C LYS A 14 9.83 13.78 -16.28
N TYR A 15 9.73 12.49 -15.96
CA TYR A 15 10.68 11.47 -16.38
C TYR A 15 9.96 10.32 -17.08
N LYS A 16 10.65 9.69 -18.04
CA LYS A 16 10.13 8.51 -18.72
C LYS A 16 10.42 7.28 -17.85
N CYS A 17 9.39 6.70 -17.24
CA CYS A 17 9.53 5.41 -16.57
C CYS A 17 9.85 4.35 -17.63
N ARG A 18 11.00 3.68 -17.50
CA ARG A 18 11.32 2.54 -18.36
C ARG A 18 10.68 1.29 -17.75
N GLU A 19 10.06 0.50 -18.60
CA GLU A 19 9.38 -0.73 -18.18
C GLU A 19 10.37 -1.73 -17.54
N GLU A 20 11.61 -1.76 -18.02
CA GLU A 20 12.68 -2.59 -17.44
C GLU A 20 13.00 -2.19 -16.00
N ASP A 21 13.07 -0.88 -15.71
CA ASP A 21 13.31 -0.35 -14.37
C ASP A 21 12.14 -0.69 -13.43
N ALA A 22 10.91 -0.59 -13.94
CA ALA A 22 9.70 -0.96 -13.18
C ALA A 22 9.66 -2.47 -12.87
N LYS A 23 10.00 -3.32 -13.85
CA LYS A 23 10.13 -4.77 -13.67
C LYS A 23 11.26 -5.13 -12.71
N ALA A 24 12.38 -4.41 -12.76
CA ALA A 24 13.48 -4.59 -11.82
C ALA A 24 13.13 -4.13 -10.40
N CYS A 25 12.29 -3.11 -10.24
CA CYS A 25 11.78 -2.67 -8.94
C CYS A 25 10.86 -3.73 -8.31
N ALA A 26 9.93 -4.28 -9.10
CA ALA A 26 9.02 -5.35 -8.65
C ALA A 26 9.75 -6.64 -8.22
N ARG A 27 10.91 -6.93 -8.82
CA ARG A 27 11.76 -8.06 -8.43
C ARG A 27 12.54 -7.81 -7.13
N ARG A 28 12.84 -6.56 -6.79
CA ARG A 28 13.64 -6.17 -5.61
C ARG A 28 12.81 -6.10 -4.33
N GLN A 29 11.51 -5.87 -4.44
CA GLN A 29 10.57 -5.89 -3.32
C GLN A 29 9.33 -6.68 -3.72
N PRO A 30 9.36 -8.02 -3.60
CA PRO A 30 8.19 -8.86 -3.82
C PRO A 30 7.16 -8.63 -2.70
N GLN A 31 6.50 -7.49 -2.72
CA GLN A 31 5.27 -7.30 -1.97
C GLN A 31 4.17 -7.96 -2.79
N LEU A 32 3.70 -9.13 -2.35
CA LEU A 32 2.47 -9.73 -2.86
C LEU A 32 1.27 -8.91 -2.37
N ARG A 33 1.20 -7.64 -2.80
CA ARG A 33 0.06 -6.80 -2.49
C ARG A 33 -1.15 -7.34 -3.24
N PRO A 34 -2.29 -7.54 -2.55
CA PRO A 34 -3.54 -7.79 -3.24
C PRO A 34 -3.84 -6.60 -4.18
N PRO A 35 -4.59 -6.82 -5.28
CA PRO A 35 -5.03 -5.72 -6.12
C PRO A 35 -5.81 -4.71 -5.28
N PRO A 36 -5.67 -3.39 -5.56
CA PRO A 36 -6.47 -2.38 -4.89
C PRO A 36 -7.97 -2.68 -5.08
N PRO A 37 -8.83 -2.29 -4.12
CA PRO A 37 -10.27 -2.41 -4.30
C PRO A 37 -10.70 -1.68 -5.56
N ASP A 38 -11.71 -2.24 -6.23
CA ASP A 38 -12.32 -1.63 -7.40
C ASP A 38 -12.94 -0.28 -6.99
N PRO A 39 -12.52 0.85 -7.59
CA PRO A 39 -13.06 2.16 -7.23
C PRO A 39 -14.56 2.28 -7.52
N GLU A 40 -15.13 1.43 -8.38
CA GLU A 40 -16.58 1.38 -8.66
C GLU A 40 -17.37 0.59 -7.60
N LYS A 41 -16.69 -0.08 -6.66
CA LYS A 41 -17.28 -0.83 -5.55
C LYS A 41 -16.79 -0.25 -4.22
N ALA A 42 -17.06 1.04 -4.03
CA ALA A 42 -16.56 1.86 -2.93
C ALA A 42 -17.34 1.61 -1.62
N ASP A 43 -17.28 0.38 -1.12
CA ASP A 43 -17.93 -0.05 0.12
C ASP A 43 -17.20 -1.28 0.70
N HIS A 44 -15.88 -1.29 0.52
CA HIS A 44 -15.02 -2.42 0.88
C HIS A 44 -13.96 -2.03 1.91
N GLU A 45 -14.04 -2.66 3.09
CA GLU A 45 -12.95 -2.73 4.07
C GLU A 45 -12.21 -4.06 3.90
N ARG A 46 -10.88 -4.01 3.76
CA ARG A 46 -10.06 -5.22 3.63
C ARG A 46 -8.78 -5.10 4.43
N GLN A 47 -8.52 -6.08 5.30
CA GLN A 47 -7.22 -6.28 5.96
C GLN A 47 -6.56 -7.52 5.39
N VAL A 48 -5.30 -7.40 4.98
CA VAL A 48 -4.53 -8.51 4.42
C VAL A 48 -3.17 -8.57 5.10
N LEU A 49 -2.86 -9.75 5.63
CA LEU A 49 -1.53 -10.12 6.07
C LEU A 49 -0.80 -10.76 4.90
N PHE A 50 0.40 -10.27 4.58
CA PHE A 50 1.22 -10.85 3.51
C PHE A 50 2.71 -10.87 3.92
N PRO A 51 3.48 -11.83 3.39
CA PRO A 51 4.93 -11.86 3.61
C PRO A 51 5.59 -10.67 2.89
N GLY A 52 6.47 -9.99 3.61
CA GLY A 52 7.28 -8.88 3.12
C GLY A 52 8.76 -9.23 3.07
N LEU A 53 9.44 -8.75 2.03
CA LEU A 53 10.87 -8.94 1.80
C LEU A 53 11.53 -7.58 1.59
N GLN A 54 12.61 -7.31 2.32
CA GLN A 54 13.40 -6.09 2.19
C GLN A 54 14.86 -6.43 1.90
N ASN A 55 15.41 -5.83 0.84
CA ASN A 55 16.81 -5.97 0.46
C ASN A 55 17.63 -4.75 0.96
N GLU A 56 17.52 -4.44 2.25
CA GLU A 56 18.25 -3.37 2.94
C GLU A 56 19.42 -3.98 3.75
N THR A 57 20.47 -3.20 4.02
CA THR A 57 21.61 -3.69 4.82
C THR A 57 21.15 -4.10 6.22
N LEU A 58 21.24 -5.40 6.54
CA LEU A 58 20.83 -5.98 7.82
C LEU A 58 21.72 -5.46 8.95
N GLY A 59 21.29 -4.40 9.62
CA GLY A 59 21.75 -4.08 10.97
C GLY A 59 21.08 -5.00 12.00
N ALA A 60 21.64 -5.09 13.21
CA ALA A 60 21.19 -5.98 14.29
C ALA A 60 19.72 -5.81 14.75
N THR A 61 19.00 -4.81 14.22
CA THR A 61 17.61 -4.49 14.53
C THR A 61 16.63 -4.72 13.38
N HIS A 62 17.11 -5.05 12.16
CA HIS A 62 16.28 -5.19 10.96
C HIS A 62 16.28 -6.62 10.45
N LEU A 63 15.09 -7.15 10.15
CA LEU A 63 14.91 -8.47 9.54
C LEU A 63 14.74 -8.35 8.03
N ALA A 64 15.35 -9.26 7.27
CA ALA A 64 15.18 -9.34 5.81
C ALA A 64 13.76 -9.77 5.42
N GLU A 65 13.10 -10.53 6.30
CA GLU A 65 11.78 -11.13 6.11
C GLU A 65 10.88 -10.75 7.29
N PHE A 66 9.64 -10.36 7.00
CA PHE A 66 8.65 -9.98 8.02
C PHE A 66 7.23 -10.20 7.49
N HIS A 67 6.25 -10.10 8.38
CA HIS A 67 4.84 -10.17 8.01
C HIS A 67 4.25 -8.77 8.08
N GLN A 68 3.76 -8.26 6.95
CA GLN A 68 3.15 -6.95 6.86
C GLN A 68 1.63 -7.07 6.89
N LEU A 69 1.00 -6.27 7.74
CA LEU A 69 -0.45 -6.12 7.77
C LEU A 69 -0.81 -4.79 7.12
N GLU A 70 -1.55 -4.83 6.01
CA GLU A 70 -2.12 -3.63 5.39
C GLU A 70 -3.65 -3.66 5.48
N GLY A 71 -4.24 -2.52 5.83
CA GLY A 71 -5.68 -2.27 5.79
C GLY A 71 -6.02 -1.22 4.74
N ILE A 72 -7.05 -1.48 3.93
CA ILE A 72 -7.58 -0.53 2.95
C ILE A 72 -9.06 -0.30 3.27
N VAL A 73 -9.45 0.97 3.31
CA VAL A 73 -10.85 1.43 3.36
C VAL A 73 -11.06 2.28 2.11
N ALA A 74 -12.01 1.89 1.28
CA ALA A 74 -12.40 2.63 0.09
C ALA A 74 -13.90 2.88 0.17
N ASP A 75 -14.27 4.16 0.29
CA ASP A 75 -15.65 4.64 0.38
C ASP A 75 -15.73 6.05 -0.23
N HIS A 76 -16.94 6.48 -0.59
CA HIS A 76 -17.20 7.84 -1.07
C HIS A 76 -16.93 8.87 0.04
N ASP A 77 -16.44 10.05 -0.36
CA ASP A 77 -16.17 11.18 0.55
C ASP A 77 -15.25 10.85 1.75
N CYS A 78 -14.34 9.87 1.57
CA CYS A 78 -13.34 9.54 2.57
C CYS A 78 -12.42 10.74 2.88
N THR A 79 -12.37 11.12 4.16
CA THR A 79 -11.54 12.24 4.66
C THR A 79 -10.44 11.74 5.58
N LEU A 80 -9.45 12.61 5.87
CA LEU A 80 -8.41 12.34 6.88
C LEU A 80 -9.01 12.06 8.27
N GLY A 81 -10.21 12.60 8.56
CA GLY A 81 -10.93 12.32 9.80
C GLY A 81 -11.31 10.84 9.93
N HIS A 82 -11.74 10.20 8.84
CA HIS A 82 -12.06 8.78 8.81
C HIS A 82 -10.81 7.93 9.05
N LEU A 83 -9.68 8.26 8.40
CA LEU A 83 -8.41 7.57 8.63
C LEU A 83 -8.01 7.60 10.12
N ARG A 84 -8.14 8.77 10.77
CA ARG A 84 -7.82 8.89 12.20
C ARG A 84 -8.76 8.06 13.07
N ALA A 85 -10.05 7.98 12.73
CA ALA A 85 -11.01 7.17 13.46
C ALA A 85 -10.69 5.67 13.35
N VAL A 86 -10.42 5.18 12.13
CA VAL A 86 -10.01 3.79 11.86
C VAL A 86 -8.73 3.45 12.62
N MET A 87 -7.72 4.31 12.60
CA MET A 87 -6.46 4.10 13.33
C MET A 87 -6.68 3.99 14.84
N ARG A 88 -7.52 4.86 15.43
CA ARG A 88 -7.86 4.76 16.87
C ARG A 88 -8.54 3.43 17.18
N GLN A 89 -9.57 3.06 16.43
CA GLN A 89 -10.29 1.80 16.63
C GLN A 89 -9.37 0.58 16.49
N PHE A 90 -8.43 0.62 15.55
CA PHE A 90 -7.46 -0.44 15.36
C PHE A 90 -6.58 -0.64 16.59
N PHE A 91 -6.04 0.43 17.18
CA PHE A 91 -5.15 0.34 18.35
C PHE A 91 -5.87 0.16 19.69
N THR A 92 -7.13 0.57 19.80
CA THR A 92 -7.94 0.30 21.00
C THR A 92 -8.18 -1.20 21.22
N LYS A 93 -8.36 -1.99 20.15
CA LYS A 93 -8.58 -3.45 20.23
C LYS A 93 -7.47 -4.22 20.97
N PRO A 94 -6.17 -3.99 20.70
CA PRO A 94 -5.07 -4.58 21.47
C PRO A 94 -4.78 -3.86 22.80
N GLY A 95 -5.55 -2.82 23.18
CA GLY A 95 -5.36 -2.09 24.44
C GLY A 95 -4.31 -0.97 24.39
N ILE A 96 -3.94 -0.52 23.19
CA ILE A 96 -2.99 0.58 22.98
C ILE A 96 -3.82 1.88 22.86
N THR A 97 -3.78 2.72 23.90
CA THR A 97 -4.60 3.94 24.00
C THR A 97 -3.76 5.20 23.83
#